data_AF-A0A1C7MZF5-F1
#
_entry.id   AF-A0A1C7MZF5-F1
#
_cell.length_a   1.000
_cell.length_b   1.000
_cell.length_c   1.000
_cell.angle_alpha   90.00
_cell.angle_beta   90.00
_cell.angle_gamma   90.00
#
_symmetry.space_group_name_H-M   'P 1'
#
loop_
_entity.id
_entity.type
_entity.pdbx_description
1 polymer ?
#
loop_
_entity_poly.entity_id
_entity_poly.type
_entity_poly.pdbx_seq_one_letter_code
_entity_poly.pdbx_strand_id
1 'polypeptide(L)'
;MTTPIPPEGQSIESLCYLETMFAEHGFDDGYRDGEKSGELEGRIFGCEKAFDLGKEIGFYAGCVDQWTELAQQSDLVNSRALKQIEGLKKLVDEFPSYNDHDADLFAMRDKMKNKLRVISSLLGVQLKFDMTETPKMTF
;
A
#
# COMPACT_ATOMS: atom_id res chain seq x y z
N MET A 1 63.96 1.66 36.58
CA MET A 1 63.57 1.50 35.15
C MET A 1 62.24 2.21 34.99
N THR A 2 62.26 3.43 34.47
CA THR A 2 61.07 4.23 34.20
C THR A 2 60.37 3.62 32.99
N THR A 3 59.15 3.11 33.17
CA THR A 3 58.32 2.67 32.05
C THR A 3 58.09 3.84 31.11
N PRO A 4 58.20 3.66 29.77
CA PRO A 4 57.94 4.75 28.85
C PRO A 4 56.47 5.14 28.99
N ILE A 5 56.23 6.41 29.28
CA ILE A 5 54.88 6.99 29.23
C ILE A 5 54.45 6.89 27.76
N PRO A 6 53.34 6.19 27.44
CA PRO A 6 52.84 6.13 26.08
C PRO A 6 52.60 7.56 25.57
N PRO A 7 52.92 7.87 24.30
CA PRO A 7 52.59 9.18 23.74
C PRO A 7 51.09 9.45 23.92
N GLU A 8 50.70 10.71 24.13
CA GLU A 8 49.37 11.18 24.59
C GLU A 8 48.16 10.80 23.69
N GLY A 9 48.30 9.87 22.74
CA GLY A 9 47.24 9.30 21.92
C GLY A 9 47.27 7.77 21.75
N GLN A 10 48.07 7.03 22.54
CA GLN A 10 48.19 5.55 22.45
C GLN A 10 47.70 4.81 23.71
N SER A 11 46.88 5.45 24.54
CA SER A 11 46.24 4.76 25.67
C SER A 11 45.06 3.92 25.18
N ILE A 12 44.73 2.83 25.90
CA ILE A 12 43.52 2.04 25.62
C ILE A 12 42.26 2.90 25.72
N GLU A 13 42.24 3.88 26.64
CA GLU A 13 41.15 4.84 26.77
C GLU A 13 40.98 5.71 25.51
N SER A 14 42.08 6.17 24.92
CA SER A 14 42.06 6.91 23.65
C SER A 14 41.50 6.07 22.50
N LEU A 15 41.80 4.76 22.47
CA LEU A 15 41.24 3.84 21.46
C LEU A 15 39.74 3.61 21.67
N CYS A 16 39.29 3.39 22.90
CA CYS A 16 37.87 3.25 23.22
C CYS A 16 37.06 4.53 22.92
N TYR A 17 37.64 5.69 23.19
CA TYR A 17 37.03 6.98 22.82
C TYR A 17 36.92 7.12 21.30
N LEU A 18 37.97 6.77 20.55
CA LEU A 18 37.97 6.82 19.10
C LEU A 18 36.91 5.88 18.49
N GLU A 19 36.79 4.66 19.01
CA GLU A 19 35.74 3.70 18.61
C GLU A 19 34.34 4.28 18.85
N THR A 20 34.10 4.82 20.05
CA THR A 20 32.82 5.43 20.41
C THR A 20 32.47 6.59 19.47
N MET A 21 33.45 7.47 19.21
CA MET A 21 33.28 8.61 18.30
C MET A 21 32.92 8.14 16.89
N PHE A 22 33.58 7.11 16.35
CA PHE A 22 33.24 6.58 15.03
C PHE A 22 31.87 5.88 15.00
N ALA A 23 31.48 5.21 16.09
CA ALA A 23 30.15 4.60 16.21
C ALA A 23 29.05 5.68 16.21
N GLU A 24 29.24 6.76 16.96
CA GLU A 24 28.33 7.91 16.99
C GLU A 24 28.26 8.60 15.62
N HIS A 25 29.40 8.85 14.97
CA HIS A 25 29.42 9.41 13.62
C HIS A 25 28.73 8.51 12.60
N GLY A 26 28.97 7.20 12.64
CA GLY A 26 28.31 6.25 11.76
C GLY A 26 26.80 6.19 11.98
N PHE A 27 26.36 6.30 13.24
CA PHE A 27 24.94 6.40 13.57
C PHE A 27 24.32 7.68 13.04
N ASP A 28 24.92 8.85 13.29
CA ASP A 28 24.39 10.14 12.85
C ASP A 28 24.31 10.24 11.31
N ASP A 29 25.34 9.75 10.62
CA ASP A 29 25.36 9.71 9.16
C ASP A 29 24.31 8.74 8.61
N GLY A 30 24.22 7.53 9.19
CA GLY A 30 23.23 6.53 8.81
C GLY A 30 21.79 6.98 9.08
N TYR A 31 21.55 7.66 10.20
CA TYR A 31 20.24 8.21 10.55
C TYR A 31 19.82 9.30 9.57
N ARG A 32 20.72 10.25 9.27
CA ARG A 32 20.45 11.35 8.32
C ARG A 32 20.18 10.85 6.90
N ASP A 33 20.90 9.83 6.45
CA ASP A 33 20.67 9.23 5.13
C ASP A 33 19.40 8.37 5.11
N GLY A 34 19.17 7.60 6.18
CA GLY A 34 17.98 6.77 6.38
C GLY A 34 16.69 7.57 6.42
N GLU A 35 16.68 8.75 7.06
CA GLU A 35 15.51 9.63 7.09
C GLU A 35 15.10 10.07 5.68
N LYS A 36 16.06 10.56 4.89
CA LYS A 36 15.81 11.07 3.53
C LYS A 36 15.43 9.96 2.56
N SER A 37 16.16 8.85 2.60
CA SER A 37 15.90 7.71 1.72
C SER A 37 14.58 7.03 2.09
N GLY A 38 14.29 6.88 3.39
CA GLY A 38 13.06 6.30 3.89
C GLY A 38 11.80 7.10 3.53
N GLU A 39 11.85 8.44 3.58
CA GLU A 39 10.74 9.28 3.12
C GLU A 39 10.45 9.06 1.63
N LEU A 40 11.50 9.07 0.79
CA LEU A 40 11.35 8.89 -0.64
C LEU A 40 10.84 7.49 -0.97
N GLU A 41 11.44 6.45 -0.41
CA GLU A 41 11.04 5.06 -0.62
C GLU A 41 9.61 4.82 -0.16
N GLY A 42 9.25 5.31 1.04
CA GLY A 42 7.90 5.21 1.58
C GLY A 42 6.86 5.89 0.70
N ARG A 43 7.19 7.07 0.14
CA ARG A 43 6.31 7.78 -0.80
C ARG A 43 6.14 7.01 -2.11
N ILE A 44 7.23 6.51 -2.69
CA ILE A 44 7.19 5.70 -3.93
C ILE A 44 6.32 4.47 -3.71
N PHE A 45 6.62 3.71 -2.66
CA PHE A 45 5.91 2.49 -2.31
C PHE A 45 4.43 2.75 -2.05
N GLY A 46 4.11 3.79 -1.28
CA GLY A 46 2.75 4.20 -1.00
C GLY A 46 1.96 4.52 -2.27
N CYS A 47 2.55 5.28 -3.20
CA CYS A 47 1.92 5.59 -4.49
C CYS A 47 1.68 4.34 -5.35
N GLU A 48 2.67 3.45 -5.47
CA GLU A 48 2.52 2.21 -6.24
C GLU A 48 1.41 1.33 -5.68
N LYS A 49 1.40 1.11 -4.36
CA LYS A 49 0.37 0.29 -3.70
C LYS A 49 -1.01 0.91 -3.73
N ALA A 50 -1.11 2.23 -3.54
CA ALA A 50 -2.38 2.94 -3.65
C ALA A 50 -2.93 2.89 -5.08
N PHE A 51 -2.07 2.99 -6.10
CA PHE A 51 -2.49 2.85 -7.49
C PHE A 51 -3.01 1.44 -7.79
N ASP A 52 -2.29 0.41 -7.35
CA ASP A 52 -2.71 -0.98 -7.54
C ASP A 52 -4.09 -1.24 -6.94
N LEU A 53 -4.28 -0.77 -5.71
CA LEU A 53 -5.54 -0.89 -4.99
C LEU A 53 -6.65 -0.08 -5.65
N GLY A 54 -6.38 1.20 -5.96
CA GLY A 54 -7.34 2.11 -6.58
C GLY A 54 -7.82 1.63 -7.95
N LYS A 55 -6.93 1.05 -8.76
CA LYS A 55 -7.31 0.45 -10.05
C LYS A 55 -8.32 -0.69 -9.87
N GLU A 56 -8.13 -1.51 -8.84
CA GLU A 56 -9.06 -2.61 -8.56
C GLU A 56 -10.41 -2.12 -8.02
N ILE A 57 -10.40 -1.16 -7.09
CA ILE A 57 -11.64 -0.56 -6.59
C ILE A 57 -12.39 0.17 -7.71
N GLY A 58 -11.68 0.89 -8.58
CA GLY A 58 -12.26 1.54 -9.75
C GLY A 58 -12.88 0.56 -10.75
N PHE A 59 -12.26 -0.60 -10.95
CA PHE A 59 -12.87 -1.68 -11.75
C PHE A 59 -14.18 -2.18 -11.13
N TYR A 60 -14.25 -2.34 -9.80
CA TYR A 60 -15.49 -2.71 -9.12
C TYR A 60 -16.57 -1.63 -9.26
N ALA A 61 -16.20 -0.37 -9.11
CA ALA A 61 -17.10 0.77 -9.32
C ALA A 61 -17.71 0.76 -10.73
N GLY A 62 -16.88 0.63 -11.76
CA GLY A 62 -17.36 0.56 -13.15
C GLY A 62 -18.29 -0.63 -13.42
N CYS A 63 -18.03 -1.79 -12.79
CA CYS A 63 -18.94 -2.93 -12.89
C CYS A 63 -20.31 -2.63 -12.26
N VAL A 64 -20.32 -1.99 -11.08
CA VAL A 64 -21.55 -1.59 -10.38
C VAL A 64 -22.35 -0.62 -11.24
N ASP A 65 -21.72 0.40 -11.80
CA ASP A 65 -22.38 1.40 -12.64
C ASP A 65 -23.01 0.75 -13.87
N GLN A 66 -22.24 -0.07 -14.60
CA GLN A 66 -22.70 -0.74 -15.80
C GLN A 66 -23.88 -1.69 -15.54
N TRP A 67 -23.81 -2.49 -14.47
CA TRP A 67 -24.89 -3.42 -14.13
C TRP A 67 -26.13 -2.71 -13.60
N THR A 68 -25.95 -1.58 -12.90
CA THR A 68 -27.07 -0.76 -12.42
C THR A 68 -27.83 -0.16 -13.61
N GLU A 69 -27.12 0.35 -14.62
CA GLU A 69 -27.73 0.84 -15.86
C GLU A 69 -28.45 -0.28 -16.62
N LEU A 70 -27.80 -1.45 -16.78
CA LEU A 70 -28.41 -2.60 -17.46
C LEU A 70 -29.69 -3.09 -16.76
N ALA A 71 -29.72 -3.06 -15.42
CA ALA A 71 -30.90 -3.43 -14.65
C ALA A 71 -32.10 -2.49 -14.87
N GLN A 72 -31.85 -1.24 -15.28
CA GLN A 72 -32.92 -0.29 -15.61
C GLN A 72 -33.46 -0.50 -17.04
N GLN A 73 -32.61 -1.00 -17.94
CA GLN A 73 -32.93 -1.17 -19.36
C GLN A 73 -33.44 -2.58 -19.70
N SER A 74 -33.20 -3.57 -18.82
CA SER A 74 -33.49 -4.98 -19.10
C SER A 74 -33.70 -5.82 -17.85
N ASP A 75 -34.56 -6.85 -17.95
CA ASP A 75 -34.77 -7.86 -16.91
C ASP A 75 -33.64 -8.91 -16.82
N LEU A 76 -32.51 -8.70 -17.52
CA LEU A 76 -31.34 -9.59 -17.47
C LEU A 76 -30.70 -9.63 -16.08
N VAL A 77 -30.83 -8.57 -15.29
CA VAL A 77 -30.34 -8.50 -13.91
C VAL A 77 -31.44 -8.94 -12.97
N ASN A 78 -31.38 -10.18 -12.49
CA ASN A 78 -32.37 -10.68 -11.53
C ASN A 78 -32.29 -9.95 -10.18
N SER A 79 -33.40 -9.96 -9.43
CA SER A 79 -33.52 -9.26 -8.14
C SER A 79 -32.48 -9.68 -7.09
N ARG A 80 -32.01 -10.93 -7.14
CA ARG A 80 -30.95 -11.43 -6.26
C ARG A 80 -29.60 -10.81 -6.60
N ALA A 81 -29.28 -10.68 -7.89
CA ALA A 81 -28.07 -10.01 -8.37
C ALA A 81 -28.13 -8.52 -8.03
N LEU A 82 -29.27 -7.85 -8.24
CA LEU A 82 -29.46 -6.44 -7.91
C LEU A 82 -29.15 -6.14 -6.44
N LYS A 83 -29.66 -6.95 -5.51
CA LYS A 83 -29.35 -6.82 -4.07
C LYS A 83 -27.85 -6.97 -3.76
N GLN A 84 -27.15 -7.84 -4.50
CA GLN A 84 -25.70 -7.97 -4.33
C GLN A 84 -24.94 -6.78 -4.92
N ILE A 85 -25.38 -6.25 -6.06
CA ILE A 85 -24.82 -5.05 -6.70
C ILE A 85 -24.98 -3.83 -5.78
N GLU A 86 -26.15 -3.60 -5.21
CA GLU A 86 -26.36 -2.53 -4.21
C GLU A 86 -25.42 -2.68 -3.00
N GLY A 87 -25.23 -3.91 -2.54
CA GLY A 87 -24.28 -4.19 -1.46
C GLY A 87 -22.83 -3.96 -1.85
N LEU A 88 -22.46 -4.10 -3.13
CA LEU A 88 -21.11 -3.81 -3.61
C LEU A 88 -20.93 -2.31 -3.75
N LYS A 89 -21.95 -1.61 -4.28
CA LYS A 89 -22.00 -0.15 -4.36
C LYS A 89 -21.72 0.49 -3.01
N LYS A 90 -22.40 0.03 -1.94
CA LYS A 90 -22.15 0.55 -0.58
C LYS A 90 -20.70 0.39 -0.13
N LEU A 91 -20.08 -0.77 -0.42
CA LEU A 91 -18.68 -0.99 -0.05
C LEU A 91 -17.72 -0.09 -0.83
N VAL A 92 -18.03 0.18 -2.11
CA VAL A 92 -17.26 1.12 -2.94
C VAL A 92 -17.43 2.55 -2.41
N ASP A 93 -18.66 2.96 -2.08
CA ASP A 93 -18.96 4.29 -1.55
C ASP A 93 -18.34 4.51 -0.16
N GLU A 94 -18.24 3.46 0.67
CA GLU A 94 -17.60 3.47 1.99
C GLU A 94 -16.07 3.41 1.93
N PHE A 95 -15.49 3.07 0.77
CA PHE A 95 -14.04 2.95 0.65
C PHE A 95 -13.36 4.31 0.79
N PRO A 96 -12.35 4.45 1.67
CA PRO A 96 -11.78 5.76 1.98
C PRO A 96 -11.04 6.34 0.77
N SER A 97 -11.17 7.65 0.60
CA SER A 97 -10.50 8.42 -0.47
C SER A 97 -9.07 8.84 -0.12
N TYR A 98 -8.64 8.57 1.11
CA TYR A 98 -7.29 8.84 1.63
C TYR A 98 -6.79 7.64 2.42
N ASN A 99 -5.48 7.61 2.70
CA ASN A 99 -4.87 6.56 3.51
C ASN A 99 -5.29 6.72 4.99
N ASP A 100 -6.29 5.94 5.40
CA ASP A 100 -6.76 5.86 6.77
C ASP A 100 -5.98 4.76 7.52
N HIS A 101 -5.31 5.15 8.61
CA HIS A 101 -4.42 4.26 9.38
C HIS A 101 -5.20 3.23 10.21
N ASP A 102 -6.48 3.52 10.51
CA ASP A 102 -7.34 2.62 11.28
C ASP A 102 -8.13 1.66 10.37
N ALA A 103 -8.13 1.92 9.06
CA ALA A 103 -8.86 1.13 8.08
C ALA A 103 -8.01 0.02 7.47
N ASP A 104 -8.50 -1.22 7.53
CA ASP A 104 -7.91 -2.33 6.76
C ASP A 104 -8.42 -2.30 5.31
N LEU A 105 -7.70 -1.52 4.47
CA LEU A 105 -8.04 -1.34 3.06
C LEU A 105 -8.01 -2.66 2.27
N PHE A 106 -7.12 -3.58 2.63
CA PHE A 106 -7.00 -4.88 1.96
C PHE A 106 -8.18 -5.80 2.30
N ALA A 107 -8.61 -5.83 3.57
CA ALA A 107 -9.81 -6.56 3.96
C ALA A 107 -11.07 -6.01 3.30
N MET A 108 -11.19 -4.68 3.17
CA MET A 108 -12.30 -4.05 2.43
C MET A 108 -12.29 -4.47 0.96
N ARG A 109 -11.12 -4.41 0.30
CA ARG A 109 -10.95 -4.89 -1.08
C ARG A 109 -11.33 -6.35 -1.23
N ASP A 110 -10.91 -7.23 -0.33
CA ASP A 110 -11.22 -8.66 -0.39
C ASP A 110 -12.71 -8.94 -0.21
N LYS A 111 -13.38 -8.17 0.65
CA LYS A 111 -14.83 -8.20 0.79
C LYS A 111 -15.53 -7.81 -0.51
N MET A 112 -15.05 -6.78 -1.20
CA MET A 112 -15.57 -6.37 -2.51
C MET A 112 -15.33 -7.44 -3.58
N LYS A 113 -14.11 -7.99 -3.65
CA LYS A 113 -13.76 -9.08 -4.57
C LYS A 113 -14.66 -10.29 -4.43
N ASN A 114 -14.92 -10.71 -3.20
CA ASN A 114 -15.81 -11.83 -2.92
C ASN A 114 -17.24 -11.54 -3.37
N LYS A 115 -17.72 -10.32 -3.15
CA LYS A 115 -19.05 -9.91 -3.59
C LYS A 115 -19.15 -9.84 -5.12
N LEU A 116 -18.12 -9.33 -5.80
CA LEU A 116 -18.03 -9.34 -7.26
C LEU A 116 -18.13 -10.77 -7.81
N ARG A 117 -17.42 -11.75 -7.22
CA ARG A 117 -17.51 -13.17 -7.61
C ARG A 117 -18.93 -13.72 -7.48
N VAL A 118 -19.63 -13.37 -6.40
CA VAL A 118 -21.03 -13.77 -6.23
C VAL A 118 -21.91 -13.16 -7.32
N ILE A 119 -21.73 -11.88 -7.64
CA ILE A 119 -22.49 -11.21 -8.69
C ILE A 119 -22.20 -11.84 -10.06
N SER A 120 -20.93 -12.09 -10.38
CA SER A 120 -20.55 -12.70 -11.66
C SER A 120 -21.16 -14.09 -11.83
N SER A 121 -21.22 -14.89 -10.77
CA SER A 121 -21.92 -16.18 -10.80
C SER A 121 -23.44 -16.04 -10.98
N LEU A 122 -24.08 -15.04 -10.36
CA LEU A 122 -25.52 -14.79 -10.49
C LEU A 122 -25.93 -14.28 -11.86
N LEU A 123 -25.04 -13.53 -12.52
CA LEU A 123 -25.25 -12.99 -13.86
C LEU A 123 -24.75 -13.93 -14.97
N GLY A 124 -24.03 -15.00 -14.62
CA GLY A 124 -23.46 -15.93 -15.60
C GLY A 124 -22.34 -15.31 -16.45
N VAL A 125 -21.66 -14.27 -15.96
CA VAL A 125 -20.59 -13.57 -16.67
C VAL A 125 -19.22 -13.93 -16.10
N GLN A 126 -18.21 -13.96 -16.96
CA GLN A 126 -16.81 -14.10 -16.56
C GLN A 126 -16.16 -12.72 -16.60
N LEU A 127 -15.84 -12.17 -15.44
CA LEU A 127 -15.08 -10.93 -15.33
C LEU A 127 -13.59 -11.26 -15.19
N LYS A 128 -12.77 -10.64 -16.04
CA LYS A 128 -11.31 -10.70 -15.93
C LYS A 128 -10.81 -9.32 -15.51
N PHE A 129 -10.36 -9.21 -14.27
CA PHE A 129 -9.55 -8.08 -13.81
C PHE A 129 -8.08 -8.38 -14.10
N ASP A 130 -7.39 -7.47 -14.80
CA ASP A 130 -5.99 -7.66 -15.17
C ASP A 130 -5.11 -6.50 -14.69
N MET A 131 -4.03 -6.85 -13.99
CA MET A 131 -3.05 -5.94 -13.41
C MET A 131 -1.79 -5.93 -14.27
N THR A 132 -1.92 -5.67 -15.57
CA THR A 132 -0.80 -5.74 -16.52
C THR A 132 0.17 -4.58 -16.49
N GLU A 133 -0.26 -3.40 -16.00
CA GLU A 133 0.55 -2.19 -16.02
C GLU A 133 0.88 -1.77 -14.59
N THR A 134 2.13 -1.98 -14.20
CA THR A 134 2.70 -1.32 -13.04
C THR A 134 2.93 0.14 -13.39
N PRO A 135 2.51 1.08 -12.53
CA PRO A 135 2.74 2.50 -12.78
C PRO A 135 4.25 2.75 -12.81
N LYS A 136 4.77 3.23 -13.94
CA LYS A 136 6.14 3.77 -13.99
C LYS A 136 6.10 5.16 -13.36
N MET A 137 6.24 5.21 -12.04
CA MET A 137 6.33 6.48 -11.36
C MET A 137 7.72 7.10 -11.65
N THR A 138 7.75 8.15 -12.45
CA THR A 138 8.94 8.99 -12.63
C THR A 138 8.98 10.02 -11.51
N PHE A 139 9.99 9.93 -10.65
CA PHE A 139 10.27 10.90 -9.58
C PHE A 139 11.58 11.64 -9.85
#